data_AF-A0A397UG59-F1
#
_entry.id   AF-A0A397UG59-F1
#
_cell.length_a   1.000
_cell.length_b   1.000
_cell.length_c   1.000
_cell.angle_alpha   90.00
_cell.angle_beta   90.00
_cell.angle_gamma   90.00
#
_symmetry.space_group_name_H-M   'P 1'
#
loop_
_entity.id
_entity.type
_entity.pdbx_description
1 polymer ?
#
loop_
_entity_poly.entity_id
_entity_poly.type
_entity_poly.pdbx_seq_one_letter_code
_entity_poly.pdbx_strand_id
1 'polypeptide(L)'
;MTVTSWVLFENLEDSEKFELDNDHADLDSLLLSQSEVLKGIHPPLTKSRLQFFIDTERIQKLASSTLLRVLETTSEKPLILRYPFSDNSVSIRVNLSRPLLIATIPHNSGMWFNSRQRAIDKFDILKMDPRPHFFFINNDMQTEITNEYEFNEMVEQISPNNNKVRQVSVTVRVEGWFISFEKVLISYDMNVHMSDFHVSAGMKAYSEWNLSEITRTLFGEMWDSIDSTPKFDKNELPKPEKEIEVPDGFYSEIRRKLEAFQTINNEPTVREFTSPFLTTAVVILKKNQHNLKLNAEINLQESRGFGPVDYSIESDGMLVIVIEVKKEDFNQGTAQAFAQMHSTVEALEKKRKLDQTDFEEDKFPVMMYGIVTSAREWVFIRWAGDFKKPKIAMTTQLPCPFDGDLSRAKEILEYIIGILESQINSIITPYKKVKV
;
A
#
# COMPACT_ATOMS: atom_id res chain seq x y z
N MET A 1 33.39 -27.94 -34.60
CA MET A 1 32.43 -26.80 -34.68
C MET A 1 32.38 -26.24 -33.29
N THR A 2 32.82 -24.99 -33.12
CA THR A 2 32.90 -24.36 -31.81
C THR A 2 31.50 -23.96 -31.37
N VAL A 3 31.13 -24.34 -30.15
CA VAL A 3 29.89 -23.88 -29.51
C VAL A 3 30.26 -22.81 -28.51
N THR A 4 29.58 -21.67 -28.60
CA THR A 4 29.75 -20.55 -27.69
C THR A 4 28.55 -20.46 -26.77
N SER A 5 28.79 -20.22 -25.48
CA SER A 5 27.74 -19.91 -24.52
C SER A 5 28.16 -18.79 -23.57
N TRP A 6 27.22 -17.90 -23.24
CA TRP A 6 27.41 -16.88 -22.21
C TRP A 6 26.85 -17.41 -20.90
N VAL A 7 27.62 -17.34 -19.82
CA VAL A 7 27.25 -17.89 -18.52
C VAL A 7 27.41 -16.80 -17.45
N LEU A 8 26.38 -16.57 -16.68
CA LEU A 8 26.40 -15.71 -15.51
C LEU A 8 26.38 -16.60 -14.26
N PHE A 9 27.41 -16.47 -13.44
CA PHE A 9 27.38 -17.05 -12.10
C PHE A 9 26.46 -16.20 -11.24
N GLU A 10 25.47 -16.83 -10.61
CA GLU A 10 24.64 -16.12 -9.63
C GLU A 10 25.52 -15.48 -8.56
N ASN A 11 25.16 -14.29 -8.10
CA ASN A 11 25.94 -13.39 -7.24
C ASN A 11 27.11 -12.63 -7.92
N LEU A 12 27.35 -12.78 -9.23
CA LEU A 12 28.27 -11.91 -10.00
C LEU A 12 27.49 -10.94 -10.89
N GLU A 13 28.11 -9.82 -11.27
CA GLU A 13 27.48 -8.80 -12.11
C GLU A 13 27.55 -9.14 -13.60
N ASP A 14 28.68 -9.70 -14.06
CA ASP A 14 28.96 -9.88 -15.48
C ASP A 14 28.92 -11.35 -15.91
N SER A 15 28.35 -11.59 -17.10
CA SER A 15 28.42 -12.90 -17.75
C SER A 15 29.74 -13.10 -18.47
N GLU A 16 30.29 -14.30 -18.39
CA GLU A 16 31.49 -14.70 -19.10
C GLU A 16 31.17 -15.50 -20.36
N LYS A 17 31.96 -15.29 -21.41
CA LYS A 17 31.83 -16.03 -22.67
C LYS A 17 32.70 -17.29 -22.64
N PHE A 18 32.07 -18.43 -22.88
CA PHE A 18 32.74 -19.73 -22.97
C PHE A 18 32.69 -20.25 -24.40
N GLU A 19 33.82 -20.78 -24.86
CA GLU A 19 33.96 -21.40 -26.17
C GLU A 19 34.44 -22.85 -25.98
N LEU A 20 33.69 -23.80 -26.52
CA LEU A 20 33.99 -25.22 -26.45
C LEU A 20 34.14 -25.77 -27.86
N ASP A 21 35.28 -26.37 -28.15
CA ASP A 21 35.55 -27.00 -29.44
C ASP A 21 34.98 -28.43 -29.51
N ASN A 22 33.67 -28.54 -29.29
CA ASN A 22 32.90 -29.78 -29.37
C ASN A 22 31.43 -29.46 -29.66
N ASP A 23 30.89 -29.92 -30.79
CA ASP A 23 29.51 -29.63 -31.19
C ASP A 23 28.46 -30.38 -30.35
N HIS A 24 28.90 -31.44 -29.67
CA HIS A 24 28.12 -32.24 -28.72
C HIS A 24 28.37 -31.81 -27.27
N ALA A 25 29.01 -30.66 -27.04
CA ALA A 25 29.17 -30.13 -25.70
C ALA A 25 27.80 -29.89 -25.04
N ASP A 26 27.65 -30.46 -23.85
CA ASP A 26 26.53 -30.28 -22.95
C ASP A 26 26.94 -29.42 -21.75
N LEU A 27 26.00 -29.21 -20.83
CA LEU A 27 26.25 -28.45 -19.61
C LEU A 27 27.33 -29.11 -18.73
N ASP A 28 27.44 -30.44 -18.73
CA ASP A 28 28.48 -31.16 -18.02
C ASP A 28 29.89 -30.95 -18.60
N SER A 29 29.96 -30.67 -19.91
CA SER A 29 31.20 -30.32 -20.63
C SER A 29 31.66 -28.90 -20.29
N LEU A 30 30.71 -27.96 -20.17
CA LEU A 30 30.96 -26.58 -19.72
C LEU A 30 31.51 -26.52 -18.29
N LEU A 31 31.02 -27.36 -17.39
CA LEU A 31 31.52 -27.44 -16.01
C LEU A 31 32.98 -27.86 -15.90
N LEU A 32 33.47 -28.69 -16.82
CA LEU A 32 34.86 -29.19 -16.81
C LEU A 32 35.87 -28.11 -17.23
N SER A 33 35.46 -27.14 -18.04
CA SER A 33 36.33 -26.04 -18.48
C SER A 33 36.49 -24.93 -17.44
N GLN A 34 35.63 -24.88 -16.41
CA GLN A 34 35.57 -23.79 -15.42
C GLN A 34 36.38 -24.02 -14.13
N SER A 35 37.42 -24.86 -14.17
CA SER A 35 38.14 -25.26 -12.95
C SER A 35 38.79 -24.10 -12.17
N GLU A 36 39.06 -22.95 -12.79
CA GLU A 36 39.74 -21.83 -12.12
C GLU A 36 38.80 -20.89 -11.36
N VAL A 37 37.66 -20.51 -11.94
CA VAL A 37 36.63 -19.69 -11.26
C VAL A 37 36.00 -20.46 -10.09
N LEU A 38 35.87 -21.79 -10.23
CA LEU A 38 35.23 -22.66 -9.23
C LEU A 38 36.18 -23.10 -8.09
N LYS A 39 37.50 -22.87 -8.19
CA LYS A 39 38.51 -23.30 -7.19
C LYS A 39 38.39 -22.59 -5.84
N GLY A 40 37.79 -21.40 -5.80
CA GLY A 40 37.62 -20.60 -4.58
C GLY A 40 36.34 -20.89 -3.79
N ILE A 41 35.43 -21.71 -4.33
CA ILE A 41 34.10 -21.91 -3.74
C ILE A 41 34.15 -23.12 -2.79
N HIS A 42 33.88 -22.86 -1.51
CA HIS A 42 33.68 -23.90 -0.52
C HIS A 42 32.19 -24.20 -0.32
N PRO A 43 31.78 -25.47 -0.18
CA PRO A 43 32.56 -26.70 -0.31
C PRO A 43 32.96 -27.01 -1.76
N PRO A 44 33.96 -27.89 -1.99
CA PRO A 44 34.40 -28.25 -3.34
C PRO A 44 33.22 -28.65 -4.22
N LEU A 45 33.09 -27.97 -5.35
CA LEU A 45 31.95 -28.14 -6.25
C LEU A 45 32.05 -29.46 -7.00
N THR A 46 31.05 -30.32 -6.82
CA THR A 46 30.85 -31.50 -7.66
C THR A 46 29.78 -31.20 -8.71
N LYS A 47 29.87 -31.82 -9.88
CA LYS A 47 28.92 -31.62 -10.99
C LYS A 47 27.45 -31.76 -10.56
N SER A 48 27.16 -32.71 -9.67
CA SER A 48 25.83 -32.98 -9.13
C SER A 48 25.21 -31.85 -8.30
N ARG A 49 25.99 -30.85 -7.90
CA ARG A 49 25.57 -29.75 -7.02
C ARG A 49 25.33 -28.44 -7.76
N LEU A 50 25.76 -28.35 -9.01
CA LEU A 50 25.61 -27.17 -9.85
C LEU A 50 24.27 -27.25 -10.60
N GLN A 51 23.61 -26.11 -10.76
CA GLN A 51 22.30 -26.02 -11.40
C GLN A 51 22.33 -24.93 -12.44
N PHE A 52 21.81 -25.24 -13.62
CA PHE A 52 21.73 -24.32 -14.74
C PHE A 52 20.29 -23.90 -14.99
N PHE A 53 20.09 -22.61 -15.31
CA PHE A 53 18.79 -22.04 -15.62
C PHE A 53 18.89 -21.10 -16.82
N ILE A 54 17.78 -20.92 -17.54
CA ILE A 54 17.65 -19.84 -18.51
C ILE A 54 17.38 -18.52 -17.77
N ASP A 55 17.92 -17.40 -18.26
CA ASP A 55 17.83 -16.11 -17.58
C ASP A 55 16.39 -15.69 -17.24
N THR A 56 15.47 -15.94 -18.18
CA THR A 56 14.05 -15.59 -18.04
C THR A 56 13.27 -16.51 -17.10
N GLU A 57 13.80 -17.68 -16.73
CA GLU A 57 13.12 -18.69 -15.90
C GLU A 57 14.11 -19.38 -14.94
N ARG A 58 14.37 -18.74 -13.80
CA ARG A 58 15.33 -19.22 -12.79
C ARG A 58 14.74 -20.20 -11.76
N ILE A 59 13.62 -20.84 -12.13
CA ILE A 59 12.88 -21.80 -11.29
C ILE A 59 13.04 -23.22 -11.82
N GLN A 60 13.04 -23.40 -13.16
CA GLN A 60 13.15 -24.71 -13.78
C GLN A 60 14.62 -25.02 -14.14
N LYS A 61 15.19 -26.00 -13.44
CA LYS A 61 16.56 -26.46 -13.73
C LYS A 61 16.65 -27.12 -15.10
N LEU A 62 17.72 -26.84 -15.84
CA LEU A 62 18.07 -27.57 -17.05
C LEU A 62 18.71 -28.93 -16.69
N ALA A 63 18.45 -29.95 -17.52
CA ALA A 63 19.13 -31.23 -17.41
C ALA A 63 20.61 -31.08 -17.79
N SER A 64 21.52 -31.75 -17.09
CA SER A 64 22.97 -31.63 -17.37
C SER A 64 23.36 -32.10 -18.78
N SER A 65 22.56 -33.00 -19.36
CA SER A 65 22.69 -33.50 -20.73
C SER A 65 22.14 -32.56 -21.81
N THR A 66 21.63 -31.38 -21.44
CA THR A 66 21.18 -30.39 -22.42
C THR A 66 22.36 -29.91 -23.25
N LEU A 67 22.25 -30.04 -24.56
CA LEU A 67 23.29 -29.63 -25.50
C LEU A 67 23.40 -28.10 -25.56
N LEU A 68 24.60 -27.56 -25.50
CA LEU A 68 24.81 -26.11 -25.53
C LEU A 68 24.33 -25.48 -26.84
N ARG A 69 24.46 -26.20 -27.96
CA ARG A 69 24.02 -25.72 -29.28
C ARG A 69 22.51 -25.47 -29.41
N VAL A 70 21.70 -26.02 -28.49
CA VAL A 70 20.24 -25.78 -28.49
C VAL A 70 19.85 -24.59 -27.61
N LEU A 71 20.81 -23.97 -26.93
CA LEU A 71 20.60 -22.82 -26.07
C LEU A 71 21.05 -21.55 -26.80
N GLU A 72 20.15 -20.59 -26.93
CA GLU A 72 20.47 -19.26 -27.45
C GLU A 72 20.86 -18.34 -26.29
N THR A 73 22.17 -18.19 -26.05
CA THR A 73 22.69 -17.33 -24.98
C THR A 73 23.45 -16.13 -25.55
N THR A 74 23.26 -14.96 -24.95
CA THR A 74 24.05 -13.74 -25.22
C THR A 74 24.53 -13.13 -23.90
N SER A 75 25.37 -12.11 -23.95
CA SER A 75 25.76 -11.36 -22.75
C SER A 75 24.56 -10.72 -22.03
N GLU A 76 23.48 -10.40 -22.76
CA GLU A 76 22.24 -9.85 -22.21
C GLU A 76 21.23 -10.93 -21.78
N LYS A 77 21.40 -12.17 -22.26
CA LYS A 77 20.56 -13.34 -21.93
C LYS A 77 21.44 -14.54 -21.65
N PRO A 78 22.21 -14.52 -20.54
CA PRO A 78 23.16 -15.57 -20.24
C PRO A 78 22.46 -16.83 -19.71
N LEU A 79 23.18 -17.95 -19.73
CA LEU A 79 22.84 -19.11 -18.93
C LEU A 79 23.21 -18.84 -17.46
N ILE A 80 22.30 -19.08 -16.54
CA ILE A 80 22.51 -18.81 -15.13
C ILE A 80 23.05 -20.05 -14.43
N LEU A 81 24.19 -19.92 -13.75
CA LEU A 81 24.81 -20.98 -12.95
C LEU A 81 24.64 -20.71 -11.46
N ARG A 82 23.89 -21.59 -10.79
CA ARG A 82 23.68 -21.60 -9.33
C ARG A 82 24.59 -22.61 -8.67
N TYR A 83 25.24 -22.20 -7.58
CA TYR A 83 26.21 -23.03 -6.85
C TYR A 83 26.01 -22.94 -5.33
N PRO A 84 26.26 -24.02 -4.58
CA PRO A 84 26.13 -24.04 -3.12
C PRO A 84 27.23 -23.24 -2.43
N PHE A 85 26.86 -22.51 -1.38
CA PHE A 85 27.80 -21.92 -0.42
C PHE A 85 28.13 -22.88 0.73
N SER A 86 27.24 -23.84 1.04
CA SER A 86 27.51 -24.90 2.02
C SER A 86 26.54 -26.07 1.92
N ASP A 87 26.73 -27.09 2.76
CA ASP A 87 25.76 -28.17 2.98
C ASP A 87 24.63 -27.80 3.98
N ASN A 88 24.67 -26.58 4.53
CA ASN A 88 23.65 -26.09 5.43
C ASN A 88 22.37 -25.72 4.67
N SER A 89 21.28 -25.57 5.42
CA SER A 89 20.04 -25.01 4.92
C SER A 89 19.76 -23.65 5.57
N VAL A 90 18.87 -22.90 4.95
CA VAL A 90 18.37 -21.62 5.47
C VAL A 90 16.88 -21.77 5.73
N SER A 91 16.48 -21.59 6.98
CA SER A 91 15.08 -21.44 7.36
C SER A 91 14.71 -19.98 7.31
N ILE A 92 14.05 -19.57 6.23
CA ILE A 92 13.57 -18.21 6.06
C ILE A 92 12.15 -18.07 6.62
N ARG A 93 11.98 -17.11 7.52
CA ARG A 93 10.71 -16.60 7.99
C ARG A 93 10.41 -15.32 7.22
N VAL A 94 9.39 -15.34 6.38
CA VAL A 94 8.95 -14.17 5.62
C VAL A 94 7.62 -13.67 6.17
N ASN A 95 7.60 -12.41 6.58
CA ASN A 95 6.41 -11.73 7.06
C ASN A 95 5.84 -10.81 5.99
N LEU A 96 4.53 -10.83 5.79
CA LEU A 96 3.79 -9.78 5.10
C LEU A 96 2.47 -9.55 5.86
N SER A 97 2.51 -8.69 6.87
CA SER A 97 1.42 -8.45 7.84
C SER A 97 0.92 -9.74 8.51
N ARG A 98 0.01 -10.48 7.85
CA ARG A 98 -0.28 -11.92 7.98
C ARG A 98 -0.84 -12.38 6.63
N PRO A 99 -0.58 -13.60 6.13
CA PRO A 99 -0.04 -14.77 6.81
C PRO A 99 1.48 -14.79 7.01
N LEU A 100 1.97 -15.79 7.76
CA LEU A 100 3.39 -16.08 7.94
C LEU A 100 3.83 -17.14 6.92
N LEU A 101 5.01 -16.96 6.33
CA LEU A 101 5.71 -17.99 5.58
C LEU A 101 6.94 -18.44 6.37
N ILE A 102 7.06 -19.75 6.58
CA ILE A 102 8.32 -20.37 6.99
C ILE A 102 8.68 -21.37 5.90
N ALA A 103 9.85 -21.20 5.29
CA ALA A 103 10.34 -22.08 4.25
C ALA A 103 11.79 -22.47 4.53
N THR A 104 12.15 -23.70 4.22
CA THR A 104 13.54 -24.15 4.21
C THR A 104 14.05 -24.16 2.78
N ILE A 105 15.16 -23.47 2.54
CA ILE A 105 15.82 -23.36 1.23
C ILE A 105 17.30 -23.80 1.35
N PRO A 106 17.94 -24.28 0.28
CA PRO A 106 19.36 -24.60 0.29
C PRO A 106 20.23 -23.34 0.48
N HIS A 107 21.39 -23.47 1.14
CA HIS A 107 22.39 -22.39 1.25
C HIS A 107 23.23 -22.31 -0.02
N ASN A 108 22.76 -21.56 -1.01
CA ASN A 108 23.36 -21.42 -2.35
C ASN A 108 23.18 -20.00 -2.92
N SER A 109 23.84 -19.71 -4.04
CA SER A 109 23.80 -18.38 -4.68
C SER A 109 22.37 -17.86 -4.94
N GLY A 110 21.43 -18.73 -5.31
CA GLY A 110 20.06 -18.33 -5.63
C GLY A 110 19.09 -18.23 -4.46
N MET A 111 19.58 -18.12 -3.22
CA MET A 111 18.72 -17.96 -2.03
C MET A 111 17.77 -16.77 -2.14
N TRP A 112 18.25 -15.63 -2.65
CA TRP A 112 17.43 -14.45 -2.90
C TRP A 112 16.22 -14.77 -3.78
N PHE A 113 16.48 -15.34 -4.95
CA PHE A 113 15.45 -15.71 -5.91
C PHE A 113 14.46 -16.74 -5.34
N ASN A 114 14.98 -17.79 -4.69
CA ASN A 114 14.14 -18.81 -4.04
C ASN A 114 13.25 -18.20 -2.96
N SER A 115 13.77 -17.27 -2.16
CA SER A 115 13.03 -16.59 -1.10
C SER A 115 11.90 -15.73 -1.67
N ARG A 116 12.19 -14.96 -2.73
CA ARG A 116 11.20 -14.15 -3.43
C ARG A 116 10.10 -15.00 -4.05
N GLN A 117 10.45 -16.09 -4.74
CA GLN A 117 9.46 -16.97 -5.34
C GLN A 117 8.54 -17.58 -4.28
N ARG A 118 9.09 -18.03 -3.14
CA ARG A 118 8.27 -18.56 -2.04
C ARG A 118 7.32 -17.51 -1.46
N ALA A 119 7.74 -16.25 -1.39
CA ALA A 119 6.88 -15.15 -0.99
C ALA A 119 5.75 -14.92 -2.00
N ILE A 120 6.05 -14.89 -3.30
CA ILE A 120 5.07 -14.74 -4.38
C ILE A 120 4.04 -15.88 -4.34
N ASP A 121 4.50 -17.12 -4.23
CA ASP A 121 3.61 -18.29 -4.17
C ASP A 121 2.67 -18.25 -2.96
N LYS A 122 3.13 -17.69 -1.83
CA LYS A 122 2.39 -17.64 -0.57
C LYS A 122 1.43 -16.47 -0.47
N PHE A 123 1.82 -15.28 -0.93
CA PHE A 123 1.10 -14.04 -0.69
C PHE A 123 0.36 -13.61 -1.96
N ASP A 124 -0.97 -13.74 -1.96
CA ASP A 124 -1.79 -13.47 -3.14
C ASP A 124 -1.66 -12.03 -3.65
N ILE A 125 -1.43 -11.06 -2.74
CA ILE A 125 -1.14 -9.67 -3.10
C ILE A 125 0.08 -9.52 -4.02
N LEU A 126 1.08 -10.41 -3.90
CA LEU A 126 2.27 -10.41 -4.77
C LEU A 126 2.00 -11.11 -6.11
N LYS A 127 0.88 -11.83 -6.26
CA LYS A 127 0.49 -12.48 -7.52
C LYS A 127 -0.35 -11.58 -8.42
N MET A 128 -0.87 -10.47 -7.89
CA MET A 128 -1.73 -9.54 -8.63
C MET A 128 -0.94 -8.78 -9.71
N ASP A 129 0.37 -8.61 -9.52
CA ASP A 129 1.29 -8.05 -10.50
C ASP A 129 2.11 -9.20 -11.14
N PRO A 130 2.19 -9.32 -12.48
CA PRO A 130 3.06 -10.29 -13.14
C PRO A 130 4.56 -10.07 -12.85
N ARG A 131 4.95 -8.89 -12.37
CA ARG A 131 6.31 -8.57 -11.90
C ARG A 131 6.23 -7.76 -10.60
N PRO A 132 5.95 -8.40 -9.45
CA PRO A 132 5.73 -7.68 -8.22
C PRO A 132 7.00 -6.95 -7.78
N HIS A 133 6.89 -5.63 -7.65
CA HIS A 133 7.97 -4.77 -7.16
C HIS A 133 7.95 -4.79 -5.64
N PHE A 134 8.85 -5.58 -5.05
CA PHE A 134 8.97 -5.70 -3.59
C PHE A 134 10.41 -6.03 -3.19
N PHE A 135 10.77 -5.60 -1.99
CA PHE A 135 12.05 -5.86 -1.35
C PHE A 135 11.84 -6.51 0.02
N PHE A 136 12.92 -7.02 0.60
CA PHE A 136 12.91 -7.55 1.96
C PHE A 136 13.51 -6.53 2.93
N ILE A 137 12.98 -6.49 4.16
CA ILE A 137 13.63 -5.85 5.30
C ILE A 137 14.21 -6.95 6.18
N ASN A 138 15.48 -6.85 6.54
CA ASN A 138 16.04 -7.68 7.60
C ASN A 138 15.39 -7.30 8.94
N ASN A 139 14.72 -8.22 9.61
CA ASN A 139 14.07 -7.92 10.88
C ASN A 139 15.07 -7.67 12.03
N ASP A 140 16.26 -8.25 11.95
CA ASP A 140 17.27 -8.13 13.00
C ASP A 140 18.04 -6.81 12.88
N MET A 141 18.45 -6.44 11.66
CA MET A 141 19.23 -5.22 11.40
C MET A 141 18.39 -4.01 11.00
N GLN A 142 17.10 -4.20 10.69
CA GLN A 142 16.21 -3.16 10.16
C GLN A 142 16.73 -2.50 8.86
N THR A 143 17.51 -3.23 8.07
CA THR A 143 18.07 -2.77 6.80
C THR A 143 17.28 -3.30 5.62
N GLU A 144 17.14 -2.49 4.58
CA GLU A 144 16.56 -2.93 3.31
C GLU A 144 17.51 -3.91 2.62
N ILE A 145 16.91 -4.88 1.94
CA ILE A 145 17.58 -5.87 1.10
C ILE A 145 16.89 -5.80 -0.25
N THR A 146 17.56 -5.14 -1.17
CA THR A 146 17.03 -4.77 -2.49
C THR A 146 17.57 -5.69 -3.60
N ASN A 147 18.70 -6.36 -3.34
CA ASN A 147 19.37 -7.19 -4.32
C ASN A 147 19.93 -8.49 -3.71
N GLU A 148 20.39 -9.37 -4.60
CA GLU A 148 20.92 -10.69 -4.27
C GLU A 148 22.18 -10.62 -3.40
N TYR A 149 23.07 -9.67 -3.69
CA TYR A 149 24.34 -9.50 -2.96
C TYR A 149 24.08 -9.19 -1.49
N GLU A 150 23.25 -8.19 -1.19
CA GLU A 150 22.87 -7.80 0.17
C GLU A 150 22.22 -8.96 0.94
N PHE A 151 21.35 -9.74 0.28
CA PHE A 151 20.71 -10.88 0.91
C PHE A 151 21.72 -11.96 1.28
N ASN A 152 22.63 -12.29 0.36
CA ASN A 152 23.62 -13.34 0.55
C ASN A 152 24.63 -12.97 1.65
N GLU A 153 25.14 -11.74 1.63
CA GLU A 153 26.03 -11.19 2.68
C GLU A 153 25.39 -11.27 4.07
N MET A 154 24.11 -10.88 4.19
CA MET A 154 23.37 -10.99 5.45
C MET A 154 23.29 -12.44 5.94
N VAL A 155 22.97 -13.41 5.07
CA VAL A 155 22.84 -14.81 5.46
C VAL A 155 24.18 -15.40 5.88
N GLU A 156 25.27 -14.99 5.24
CA GLU A 156 26.61 -15.46 5.55
C GLU A 156 27.03 -15.14 6.99
N GLN A 157 26.63 -13.97 7.49
CA GLN A 157 26.89 -13.51 8.86
C GLN A 157 26.13 -14.31 9.94
N ILE A 158 25.08 -15.06 9.57
CA ILE A 158 24.24 -15.80 10.52
C ILE A 158 24.76 -17.22 10.72
N SER A 159 25.38 -17.50 11.87
CA SER A 159 25.89 -18.84 12.18
C SER A 159 24.78 -19.91 12.15
N PRO A 160 25.03 -21.09 11.56
CA PRO A 160 24.07 -22.19 11.57
C PRO A 160 23.89 -22.75 12.99
N ASN A 161 22.68 -23.19 13.32
CA ASN A 161 22.41 -23.90 14.56
C ASN A 161 22.93 -25.35 14.51
N ASN A 162 22.75 -26.10 15.61
CA ASN A 162 23.18 -27.50 15.74
C ASN A 162 22.63 -28.43 14.65
N ASN A 163 21.52 -28.07 14.00
CA ASN A 163 20.91 -28.82 12.90
C ASN A 163 21.40 -28.38 11.51
N LYS A 164 22.49 -27.60 11.44
CA LYS A 164 23.01 -27.01 10.19
C LYS A 164 21.99 -26.11 9.49
N VAL A 165 21.16 -25.41 10.26
CA VAL A 165 20.15 -24.47 9.74
C VAL A 165 20.51 -23.04 10.16
N ARG A 166 20.64 -22.14 9.19
CA ARG A 166 20.70 -20.68 9.42
C ARG A 166 19.27 -20.15 9.50
N GLN A 167 18.96 -19.35 10.52
CA GLN A 167 17.61 -18.78 10.68
C GLN A 167 17.60 -17.33 10.23
N VAL A 168 16.75 -17.02 9.27
CA VAL A 168 16.64 -15.69 8.68
C VAL A 168 15.21 -15.21 8.88
N SER A 169 15.03 -13.97 9.34
CA SER A 169 13.71 -13.36 9.43
C SER A 169 13.67 -12.08 8.62
N VAL A 170 12.80 -12.04 7.62
CA VAL A 170 12.60 -10.88 6.76
C VAL A 170 11.13 -10.47 6.68
N THR A 171 10.90 -9.22 6.32
CA THR A 171 9.57 -8.68 6.05
C THR A 171 9.49 -8.19 4.61
N VAL A 172 8.42 -8.53 3.89
CA VAL A 172 8.16 -8.02 2.53
C VAL A 172 7.67 -6.57 2.61
N ARG A 173 8.21 -5.73 1.73
CA ARG A 173 7.74 -4.36 1.44
C ARG A 173 7.50 -4.21 -0.05
N VAL A 174 6.33 -3.75 -0.45
CA VAL A 174 5.95 -3.56 -1.86
C VAL A 174 6.27 -2.13 -2.27
N GLU A 175 7.10 -1.96 -3.31
CA GLU A 175 7.43 -0.66 -3.89
C GLU A 175 6.22 -0.07 -4.63
N GLY A 176 6.07 1.26 -4.59
CA GLY A 176 4.95 1.95 -5.23
C GLY A 176 3.66 2.03 -4.41
N TRP A 177 3.61 1.41 -3.22
CA TRP A 177 2.57 1.66 -2.19
C TRP A 177 2.94 2.78 -1.21
N PHE A 178 4.09 3.44 -1.42
CA PHE A 178 4.59 4.58 -0.65
C PHE A 178 4.81 5.80 -1.54
N ILE A 179 3.72 6.47 -1.94
CA ILE A 179 3.81 7.89 -2.33
C ILE A 179 2.82 8.70 -1.46
N SER A 180 3.04 8.69 -0.15
CA SER A 180 2.38 9.66 0.74
C SER A 180 3.00 9.88 2.13
N PHE A 181 4.17 9.31 2.47
CA PHE A 181 4.70 9.47 3.84
C PHE A 181 6.12 10.05 3.96
N GLU A 182 6.98 9.98 2.95
CA GLU A 182 8.39 10.41 3.11
C GLU A 182 8.65 11.92 3.08
N LYS A 183 7.74 12.74 2.53
CA LYS A 183 7.99 14.20 2.49
C LYS A 183 7.67 14.95 3.78
N VAL A 184 7.18 14.29 4.83
CA VAL A 184 6.86 14.93 6.12
C VAL A 184 7.96 14.71 7.17
N LEU A 185 8.89 13.77 6.97
CA LEU A 185 9.87 13.38 8.01
C LEU A 185 11.27 14.01 7.88
N ILE A 186 11.54 14.86 6.88
CA ILE A 186 12.88 15.47 6.71
C ILE A 186 13.06 16.77 7.52
N SER A 187 12.10 17.21 8.34
CA SER A 187 12.27 18.46 9.11
C SER A 187 12.60 18.32 10.60
N TYR A 188 12.47 17.17 11.25
CA TYR A 188 12.87 17.04 12.67
C TYR A 188 13.40 15.64 13.00
N ASP A 189 14.62 15.59 13.52
CA ASP A 189 15.27 14.43 14.13
C ASP A 189 14.35 13.75 15.16
N MET A 190 13.62 12.73 14.75
CA MET A 190 13.03 11.73 15.65
C MET A 190 13.05 10.35 14.97
N ASN A 191 13.81 9.44 15.56
CA ASN A 191 13.78 8.02 15.25
C ASN A 191 12.37 7.47 15.46
N VAL A 192 11.68 7.09 14.38
CA VAL A 192 10.46 6.26 14.46
C VAL A 192 10.79 4.90 13.86
N HIS A 193 10.91 3.90 14.73
CA HIS A 193 11.04 2.50 14.36
C HIS A 193 9.74 1.97 13.76
N MET A 194 9.84 1.23 12.66
CA MET A 194 8.73 0.60 11.94
C MET A 194 8.27 -0.72 12.61
N SER A 195 8.43 -0.84 13.93
CA SER A 195 7.99 -1.98 14.77
C SER A 195 6.52 -1.87 15.23
N ASP A 196 5.82 -0.79 14.90
CA ASP A 196 4.58 -0.46 15.61
C ASP A 196 3.28 -0.74 14.83
N PHE A 197 3.33 -1.50 13.73
CA PHE A 197 2.13 -2.10 13.13
C PHE A 197 1.68 -3.34 13.93
N HIS A 198 1.17 -3.11 15.14
CA HIS A 198 0.46 -4.13 15.91
C HIS A 198 -0.94 -4.34 15.31
N VAL A 199 -1.16 -5.44 14.58
CA VAL A 199 -2.53 -5.94 14.35
C VAL A 199 -3.03 -6.47 15.70
N SER A 200 -3.75 -5.63 16.43
CA SER A 200 -4.43 -6.03 17.66
C SER A 200 -5.57 -7.00 17.34
N ALA A 201 -5.90 -7.90 18.27
CA ALA A 201 -7.05 -8.78 18.12
C ALA A 201 -8.33 -7.92 17.97
N GLY A 202 -8.96 -7.95 16.78
CA GLY A 202 -10.17 -7.17 16.48
C GLY A 202 -10.11 -6.27 15.24
N MET A 203 -8.96 -6.13 14.59
CA MET A 203 -8.83 -5.37 13.32
C MET A 203 -9.37 -6.15 12.12
N LYS A 204 -10.10 -5.45 11.23
CA LYS A 204 -10.69 -6.00 9.99
C LYS A 204 -10.38 -5.12 8.78
N ALA A 205 -10.44 -5.67 7.58
CA ALA A 205 -10.40 -4.81 6.39
C ALA A 205 -11.61 -3.86 6.41
N TYR A 206 -11.46 -2.61 5.95
CA TYR A 206 -12.58 -1.66 5.98
C TYR A 206 -13.82 -2.19 5.26
N SER A 207 -13.62 -2.88 4.14
CA SER A 207 -14.67 -3.51 3.33
C SER A 207 -15.38 -4.70 3.98
N GLU A 208 -14.82 -5.28 5.04
CA GLU A 208 -15.40 -6.40 5.78
C GLU A 208 -16.34 -5.94 6.90
N TRP A 209 -16.36 -4.63 7.23
CA TRP A 209 -17.27 -4.12 8.24
C TRP A 209 -18.71 -4.12 7.75
N ASN A 210 -19.59 -4.72 8.55
CA ASN A 210 -21.03 -4.56 8.42
C ASN A 210 -21.51 -3.39 9.31
N LEU A 211 -22.53 -2.66 8.87
CA LEU A 211 -23.08 -1.52 9.60
C LEU A 211 -23.49 -1.87 11.05
N SER A 212 -24.20 -2.98 11.24
CA SER A 212 -24.64 -3.42 12.58
C SER A 212 -23.47 -3.79 13.49
N GLU A 213 -22.38 -4.28 12.89
CA GLU A 213 -21.19 -4.68 13.62
C GLU A 213 -20.39 -3.47 14.07
N ILE A 214 -20.08 -2.55 13.15
CA ILE A 214 -19.27 -1.37 13.47
C ILE A 214 -20.01 -0.45 14.44
N THR A 215 -21.33 -0.32 14.30
CA THR A 215 -22.15 0.52 15.18
C THR A 215 -22.21 -0.06 16.60
N ARG A 216 -22.33 -1.38 16.73
CA ARG A 216 -22.26 -2.04 18.05
C ARG A 216 -20.91 -1.81 18.70
N THR A 217 -19.86 -1.84 17.89
CA THR A 217 -18.48 -1.72 18.36
C THR A 217 -18.11 -0.28 18.74
N LEU A 218 -18.65 0.73 18.04
CA LEU A 218 -18.35 2.15 18.28
C LEU A 218 -19.30 2.81 19.28
N PHE A 219 -20.59 2.45 19.23
CA PHE A 219 -21.66 3.16 19.94
C PHE A 219 -22.40 2.28 20.94
N GLY A 220 -22.21 0.96 20.91
CA GLY A 220 -23.00 0.03 21.72
C GLY A 220 -24.42 -0.20 21.20
N GLU A 221 -24.75 0.30 20.01
CA GLU A 221 -26.05 0.19 19.35
C GLU A 221 -25.94 -0.64 18.07
N MET A 222 -26.98 -1.39 17.70
CA MET A 222 -26.98 -2.17 16.47
C MET A 222 -27.91 -1.52 15.45
N TRP A 223 -27.35 -0.77 14.51
CA TRP A 223 -28.10 -0.21 13.38
C TRP A 223 -27.92 -1.11 12.15
N ASP A 224 -29.03 -1.58 11.61
CA ASP A 224 -29.09 -2.47 10.45
C ASP A 224 -29.22 -1.74 9.11
N SER A 225 -29.69 -0.49 9.14
CA SER A 225 -29.82 0.39 7.98
C SER A 225 -29.28 1.79 8.29
N ILE A 226 -28.80 2.51 7.26
CA ILE A 226 -28.50 3.93 7.37
C ILE A 226 -29.70 4.75 7.85
N ASP A 227 -30.94 4.30 7.64
CA ASP A 227 -32.13 5.01 8.11
C ASP A 227 -32.28 4.99 9.63
N SER A 228 -31.73 3.95 10.27
CA SER A 228 -31.74 3.76 11.73
C SER A 228 -30.68 4.63 12.44
N THR A 229 -29.80 5.30 11.68
CA THR A 229 -28.72 6.14 12.23
C THR A 229 -29.24 7.51 12.67
N PRO A 230 -28.62 8.16 13.68
CA PRO A 230 -28.96 9.52 14.06
C PRO A 230 -28.85 10.49 12.88
N LYS A 231 -29.87 11.33 12.70
CA LYS A 231 -29.94 12.28 11.57
C LYS A 231 -29.70 13.72 12.01
N PHE A 232 -29.15 14.52 11.10
CA PHE A 232 -29.12 15.97 11.21
C PHE A 232 -29.61 16.62 9.91
N ASP A 233 -30.14 17.83 10.02
CA ASP A 233 -30.69 18.53 8.86
C ASP A 233 -29.57 19.05 7.97
N LYS A 234 -29.72 18.96 6.64
CA LYS A 234 -28.70 19.44 5.69
C LYS A 234 -28.34 20.92 5.88
N ASN A 235 -29.24 21.74 6.43
CA ASN A 235 -28.99 23.15 6.72
C ASN A 235 -28.03 23.36 7.90
N GLU A 236 -27.76 22.32 8.71
CA GLU A 236 -26.72 22.33 9.72
C GLU A 236 -25.32 22.04 9.14
N LEU A 237 -25.22 21.69 7.85
CA LEU A 237 -23.92 21.56 7.20
C LEU A 237 -23.21 22.93 7.19
N PRO A 238 -21.88 22.97 7.44
CA PRO A 238 -21.13 24.19 7.32
C PRO A 238 -21.31 24.81 5.93
N LYS A 239 -21.51 26.12 5.92
CA LYS A 239 -21.62 26.90 4.68
C LYS A 239 -20.30 27.59 4.40
N PRO A 240 -19.97 27.82 3.12
CA PRO A 240 -18.81 28.62 2.75
C PRO A 240 -18.85 30.01 3.40
N GLU A 241 -17.70 30.54 3.82
CA GLU A 241 -17.61 31.87 4.43
C GLU A 241 -18.03 32.99 3.46
N LYS A 242 -17.85 32.75 2.16
CA LYS A 242 -18.16 33.67 1.07
C LYS A 242 -18.91 32.94 -0.03
N GLU A 243 -19.67 33.69 -0.81
CA GLU A 243 -20.30 33.15 -2.01
C GLU A 243 -19.24 32.57 -2.96
N ILE A 244 -19.50 31.36 -3.44
CA ILE A 244 -18.58 30.63 -4.29
C ILE A 244 -18.91 30.88 -5.76
N GLU A 245 -17.95 31.48 -6.46
CA GLU A 245 -17.97 31.48 -7.92
C GLU A 245 -17.50 30.11 -8.43
N VAL A 246 -18.47 29.27 -8.81
CA VAL A 246 -18.19 27.94 -9.35
C VAL A 246 -17.64 28.05 -10.77
N PRO A 247 -16.43 27.55 -11.07
CA PRO A 247 -15.85 27.64 -12.40
C PRO A 247 -16.70 26.92 -13.45
N ASP A 248 -16.88 27.52 -14.63
CA ASP A 248 -17.59 26.89 -15.76
C ASP A 248 -17.05 25.50 -16.15
N GLY A 249 -15.75 25.28 -15.89
CA GLY A 249 -15.07 24.00 -16.08
C GLY A 249 -15.72 22.86 -15.29
N PHE A 250 -16.22 23.11 -14.08
CA PHE A 250 -16.90 22.10 -13.26
C PHE A 250 -18.16 21.56 -13.96
N TYR A 251 -19.04 22.46 -14.39
CA TYR A 251 -20.26 22.07 -15.09
C TYR A 251 -19.97 21.43 -16.45
N SER A 252 -18.97 21.95 -17.16
CA SER A 252 -18.55 21.43 -18.47
C SER A 252 -17.99 20.02 -18.36
N GLU A 253 -17.26 19.72 -17.28
CA GLU A 253 -16.74 18.38 -17.02
C GLU A 253 -17.85 17.38 -16.72
N ILE A 254 -18.80 17.72 -15.84
CA ILE A 254 -19.97 16.87 -15.55
C ILE A 254 -20.74 16.56 -16.83
N ARG A 255 -21.07 17.58 -17.64
CA ARG A 255 -21.81 17.38 -18.90
C ARG A 255 -21.07 16.48 -19.88
N ARG A 256 -19.75 16.70 -20.06
CA ARG A 256 -18.92 15.86 -20.93
C ARG A 256 -18.92 14.41 -20.47
N LYS A 257 -18.84 14.15 -19.16
CA LYS A 257 -18.90 12.79 -18.61
C LYS A 257 -20.29 12.19 -18.80
N LEU A 258 -21.38 12.94 -18.63
CA LEU A 258 -22.74 12.45 -18.92
C LEU A 258 -22.87 12.03 -20.39
N GLU A 259 -22.36 12.85 -21.32
CA GLU A 259 -22.38 12.53 -22.75
C GLU A 259 -21.54 11.29 -23.09
N ALA A 260 -20.37 11.15 -22.46
CA ALA A 260 -19.44 10.05 -22.73
C ALA A 260 -19.86 8.71 -22.10
N PHE A 261 -20.24 8.70 -20.82
CA PHE A 261 -20.58 7.48 -20.09
C PHE A 261 -22.05 7.07 -20.24
N GLN A 262 -22.95 8.03 -20.49
CA GLN A 262 -24.40 7.88 -20.63
C GLN A 262 -25.15 7.35 -19.39
N THR A 263 -24.51 6.50 -18.58
CA THR A 263 -25.06 5.89 -17.36
C THR A 263 -23.99 5.83 -16.27
N ILE A 264 -24.44 5.81 -15.01
CA ILE A 264 -23.59 5.61 -13.83
C ILE A 264 -24.00 4.27 -13.21
N ASN A 265 -23.35 3.18 -13.61
CA ASN A 265 -23.81 1.82 -13.31
C ASN A 265 -22.80 0.92 -12.59
N ASN A 266 -21.62 1.44 -12.28
CA ASN A 266 -20.55 0.74 -11.56
C ASN A 266 -19.72 1.75 -10.73
N GLU A 267 -19.00 1.26 -9.72
CA GLU A 267 -18.19 2.11 -8.81
C GLU A 267 -17.10 2.92 -9.53
N PRO A 268 -16.32 2.37 -10.50
CA PRO A 268 -15.40 3.18 -11.29
C PRO A 268 -16.06 4.39 -11.97
N THR A 269 -17.24 4.22 -12.56
CA THR A 269 -17.98 5.34 -13.14
C THR A 269 -18.46 6.29 -12.05
N VAL A 270 -18.91 5.83 -10.89
CA VAL A 270 -19.26 6.72 -9.78
C VAL A 270 -18.06 7.60 -9.37
N ARG A 271 -16.85 7.02 -9.31
CA ARG A 271 -15.61 7.76 -9.03
C ARG A 271 -15.37 8.89 -10.05
N GLU A 272 -15.60 8.61 -11.34
CA GLU A 272 -15.49 9.60 -12.43
C GLU A 272 -16.44 10.80 -12.25
N PHE A 273 -17.65 10.59 -11.72
CA PHE A 273 -18.60 11.67 -11.47
C PHE A 273 -18.45 12.33 -10.09
N THR A 274 -17.76 11.67 -9.16
CA THR A 274 -17.44 12.21 -7.83
C THR A 274 -16.22 13.12 -7.89
N SER A 275 -15.21 12.76 -8.69
CA SER A 275 -13.94 13.48 -8.76
C SER A 275 -14.06 14.98 -9.11
N PRO A 276 -14.96 15.45 -10.01
CA PRO A 276 -15.06 16.88 -10.33
C PRO A 276 -15.46 17.73 -9.14
N PHE A 277 -16.28 17.19 -8.22
CA PHE A 277 -16.66 17.88 -6.98
C PHE A 277 -15.44 18.07 -6.07
N LEU A 278 -14.69 17.00 -5.86
CA LEU A 278 -13.55 16.99 -4.94
C LEU A 278 -12.39 17.84 -5.48
N THR A 279 -12.06 17.69 -6.77
CA THR A 279 -10.99 18.48 -7.40
C THR A 279 -11.34 19.96 -7.42
N THR A 280 -12.59 20.32 -7.77
CA THR A 280 -13.04 21.72 -7.79
C THR A 280 -13.01 22.32 -6.40
N ALA A 281 -13.52 21.63 -5.38
CA ALA A 281 -13.49 22.11 -4.00
C ALA A 281 -12.05 22.38 -3.50
N VAL A 282 -11.14 21.43 -3.73
CA VAL A 282 -9.73 21.58 -3.34
C VAL A 282 -9.05 22.72 -4.10
N VAL A 283 -9.29 22.86 -5.40
CA VAL A 283 -8.70 23.93 -6.22
C VAL A 283 -9.20 25.31 -5.78
N ILE A 284 -10.49 25.45 -5.46
CA ILE A 284 -11.06 26.71 -4.95
C ILE A 284 -10.36 27.11 -3.65
N LEU A 285 -10.23 26.18 -2.70
CA LEU A 285 -9.64 26.48 -1.39
C LEU A 285 -8.12 26.66 -1.42
N LYS A 286 -7.40 26.02 -2.36
CA LYS A 286 -5.96 26.28 -2.55
C LYS A 286 -5.65 27.73 -2.91
N LYS A 287 -6.56 28.42 -3.62
CA LYS A 287 -6.39 29.85 -3.94
C LYS A 287 -6.32 30.72 -2.68
N ASN A 288 -6.88 30.24 -1.57
CA ASN A 288 -6.87 30.91 -0.27
C ASN A 288 -5.66 30.51 0.61
N GLN A 289 -4.57 30.01 0.00
CA GLN A 289 -3.33 29.60 0.68
C GLN A 289 -3.46 28.39 1.62
N HIS A 290 -4.48 27.55 1.45
CA HIS A 290 -4.58 26.28 2.17
C HIS A 290 -3.74 25.20 1.49
N ASN A 291 -2.95 24.47 2.28
CA ASN A 291 -2.16 23.34 1.80
C ASN A 291 -3.01 22.06 1.77
N LEU A 292 -3.95 22.01 0.83
CA LEU A 292 -4.85 20.88 0.65
C LEU A 292 -4.27 19.84 -0.32
N LYS A 293 -4.55 18.57 -0.04
CA LYS A 293 -4.21 17.47 -0.96
C LYS A 293 -5.40 16.52 -1.06
N LEU A 294 -5.89 16.34 -2.29
CA LEU A 294 -6.80 15.25 -2.63
C LEU A 294 -5.96 14.01 -2.87
N ASN A 295 -6.27 12.92 -2.19
CA ASN A 295 -5.67 11.62 -2.42
C ASN A 295 -6.75 10.62 -2.87
N ALA A 296 -6.40 9.75 -3.80
CA ALA A 296 -7.22 8.60 -4.20
C ALA A 296 -6.55 7.30 -3.71
N GLU A 297 -7.34 6.35 -3.23
CA GLU A 297 -6.89 5.00 -2.82
C GLU A 297 -5.72 4.98 -1.82
N ILE A 298 -5.72 5.89 -0.83
CA ILE A 298 -4.73 5.82 0.25
C ILE A 298 -5.10 4.76 1.26
N ASN A 299 -4.10 4.02 1.75
CA ASN A 299 -4.32 3.05 2.81
C ASN A 299 -4.27 3.72 4.17
N LEU A 300 -5.32 3.52 4.97
CA LEU A 300 -5.31 3.84 6.39
C LEU A 300 -5.16 2.56 7.19
N GLN A 301 -4.51 2.64 8.35
CA GLN A 301 -4.51 1.56 9.32
C GLN A 301 -4.44 2.12 10.74
N GLU A 302 -5.39 1.71 11.58
CA GLU A 302 -5.37 1.96 13.03
C GLU A 302 -6.06 0.82 13.78
N SER A 303 -6.36 0.97 15.07
CA SER A 303 -6.72 -0.14 15.97
C SER A 303 -7.93 -0.99 15.57
N ARG A 304 -8.77 -0.52 14.64
CA ARG A 304 -10.02 -1.20 14.23
C ARG A 304 -10.07 -1.61 12.77
N GLY A 305 -9.17 -1.12 11.92
CA GLY A 305 -9.18 -1.57 10.54
C GLY A 305 -8.05 -1.08 9.69
N PHE A 306 -8.02 -1.65 8.50
CA PHE A 306 -7.01 -1.34 7.48
C PHE A 306 -7.60 -1.42 6.08
N GLY A 307 -6.98 -0.73 5.14
CA GLY A 307 -7.32 -0.80 3.71
C GLY A 307 -7.44 0.56 3.05
N PRO A 308 -7.76 0.57 1.75
CA PRO A 308 -7.84 1.79 0.97
C PRO A 308 -9.09 2.61 1.32
N VAL A 309 -8.96 3.93 1.19
CA VAL A 309 -10.07 4.89 1.15
C VAL A 309 -10.20 5.38 -0.28
N ASP A 310 -11.42 5.36 -0.84
CA ASP A 310 -11.64 5.77 -2.24
C ASP A 310 -11.10 7.17 -2.53
N TYR A 311 -11.51 8.15 -1.72
CA TYR A 311 -10.87 9.46 -1.69
C TYR A 311 -10.69 9.97 -0.26
N SER A 312 -9.65 10.77 -0.07
CA SER A 312 -9.48 11.55 1.16
C SER A 312 -8.94 12.92 0.83
N ILE A 313 -9.25 13.88 1.71
CA ILE A 313 -8.67 15.22 1.64
C ILE A 313 -7.84 15.43 2.89
N GLU A 314 -6.63 15.93 2.69
CA GLU A 314 -5.64 16.22 3.72
C GLU A 314 -5.36 17.73 3.75
N SER A 315 -5.15 18.29 4.93
CA SER A 315 -4.60 19.63 5.15
C SER A 315 -3.41 19.53 6.09
N ASP A 316 -2.26 20.06 5.70
CA ASP A 316 -1.05 20.13 6.55
C ASP A 316 -0.66 18.79 7.22
N GLY A 317 -0.70 17.69 6.47
CA GLY A 317 -0.35 16.37 7.02
C GLY A 317 -1.44 15.73 7.87
N MET A 318 -2.66 16.29 7.90
CA MET A 318 -3.80 15.75 8.63
C MET A 318 -4.97 15.45 7.70
N LEU A 319 -5.52 14.24 7.80
CA LEU A 319 -6.74 13.88 7.07
C LEU A 319 -7.95 14.61 7.67
N VAL A 320 -8.67 15.33 6.82
CA VAL A 320 -9.80 16.18 7.23
C VAL A 320 -11.15 15.62 6.77
N ILE A 321 -11.17 14.88 5.66
CA ILE A 321 -12.35 14.19 5.15
C ILE A 321 -11.94 12.84 4.58
N VAL A 322 -12.78 11.82 4.82
CA VAL A 322 -12.80 10.56 4.09
C VAL A 322 -14.06 10.48 3.24
N ILE A 323 -13.93 9.96 2.02
CA ILE A 323 -15.03 9.82 1.06
C ILE A 323 -15.03 8.38 0.56
N GLU A 324 -16.17 7.72 0.70
CA GLU A 324 -16.44 6.38 0.21
C GLU A 324 -17.42 6.47 -0.96
N VAL A 325 -17.10 5.79 -2.04
CA VAL A 325 -17.90 5.69 -3.24
C VAL A 325 -18.64 4.35 -3.25
N LYS A 326 -19.96 4.41 -3.41
CA LYS A 326 -20.81 3.22 -3.54
C LYS A 326 -21.83 3.39 -4.64
N LYS A 327 -22.02 2.35 -5.44
CA LYS A 327 -23.08 2.37 -6.46
C LYS A 327 -24.47 2.37 -5.81
N GLU A 328 -24.75 1.39 -4.93
CA GLU A 328 -26.07 1.17 -4.33
C GLU A 328 -26.01 0.81 -2.83
N ASP A 329 -24.95 0.13 -2.37
CA ASP A 329 -24.85 -0.34 -0.98
C ASP A 329 -24.32 0.76 -0.03
N PHE A 330 -25.19 1.72 0.28
CA PHE A 330 -24.88 2.78 1.26
C PHE A 330 -24.69 2.25 2.68
N ASN A 331 -25.26 1.10 3.03
CA ASN A 331 -25.05 0.48 4.34
C ASN A 331 -23.59 0.03 4.50
N GLN A 332 -23.07 -0.68 3.50
CA GLN A 332 -21.66 -1.04 3.47
C GLN A 332 -20.78 0.20 3.41
N GLY A 333 -21.05 1.16 2.51
CA GLY A 333 -20.24 2.38 2.40
C GLY A 333 -20.18 3.18 3.70
N THR A 334 -21.30 3.28 4.41
CA THR A 334 -21.37 3.92 5.72
C THR A 334 -20.57 3.17 6.77
N ALA A 335 -20.62 1.83 6.76
CA ALA A 335 -19.82 1.02 7.68
C ALA A 335 -18.32 1.22 7.46
N GLN A 336 -17.88 1.23 6.19
CA GLN A 336 -16.49 1.54 5.84
C GLN A 336 -16.10 2.95 6.29
N ALA A 337 -16.92 3.94 5.98
CA ALA A 337 -16.68 5.33 6.35
C ALA A 337 -16.55 5.50 7.87
N PHE A 338 -17.40 4.85 8.69
CA PHE A 338 -17.26 4.90 10.16
C PHE A 338 -15.94 4.31 10.64
N ALA A 339 -15.52 3.18 10.10
CA ALA A 339 -14.26 2.55 10.47
C ALA A 339 -13.06 3.41 10.06
N GLN A 340 -13.08 3.98 8.85
CA GLN A 340 -12.05 4.89 8.35
C GLN A 340 -12.00 6.20 9.18
N MET A 341 -13.15 6.82 9.47
CA MET A 341 -13.24 8.00 10.33
C MET A 341 -12.72 7.73 11.74
N HIS A 342 -13.09 6.58 12.35
CA HIS A 342 -12.53 6.17 13.63
C HIS A 342 -11.01 6.11 13.59
N SER A 343 -10.43 5.45 12.57
CA SER A 343 -8.99 5.39 12.38
C SER A 343 -8.39 6.79 12.25
N THR A 344 -8.97 7.66 11.43
CA THR A 344 -8.48 9.03 11.28
C THR A 344 -8.47 9.79 12.61
N VAL A 345 -9.57 9.74 13.38
CA VAL A 345 -9.68 10.42 14.69
C VAL A 345 -8.71 9.83 15.70
N GLU A 346 -8.53 8.51 15.72
CA GLU A 346 -7.56 7.84 16.58
C GLU A 346 -6.12 8.30 16.28
N ALA A 347 -5.73 8.34 15.00
CA ALA A 347 -4.43 8.80 14.56
C ALA A 347 -4.18 10.28 14.95
N LEU A 348 -5.18 11.13 14.72
CA LEU A 348 -5.17 12.55 15.09
C LEU A 348 -4.96 12.73 16.60
N GLU A 349 -5.67 11.98 17.44
CA GLU A 349 -5.51 12.06 18.88
C GLU A 349 -4.17 11.55 19.38
N LYS A 350 -3.65 10.45 18.80
CA LYS A 350 -2.30 9.96 19.12
C LYS A 350 -1.24 11.02 18.81
N LYS A 351 -1.34 11.67 17.64
CA LYS A 351 -0.45 12.76 17.24
C LYS A 351 -0.52 13.95 18.19
N ARG A 352 -1.72 14.42 18.55
CA ARG A 352 -1.90 15.53 19.50
C ARG A 352 -1.28 15.26 20.88
N LYS A 353 -1.36 14.02 21.38
CA LYS A 353 -0.75 13.64 22.66
C LYS A 353 0.78 13.63 22.63
N LEU A 354 1.38 13.39 21.47
CA LEU A 354 2.83 13.46 21.30
C LEU A 354 3.31 14.91 21.23
N ASP A 355 2.51 15.81 20.65
CA ASP A 355 2.86 17.23 20.47
C ASP A 355 2.67 18.08 21.75
N GLN A 356 1.86 17.63 22.72
CA GLN A 356 1.60 18.38 23.97
C GLN A 356 2.57 17.96 25.08
N THR A 357 3.60 18.76 25.34
CA THR A 357 4.40 18.69 26.56
C THR A 357 3.68 19.39 27.72
N ASP A 358 3.15 18.60 28.64
CA ASP A 358 2.76 19.00 30.01
C ASP A 358 1.85 20.23 30.21
N PHE A 359 0.75 20.43 29.46
CA PHE A 359 -0.30 21.36 29.89
C PHE A 359 -1.75 20.92 29.55
N GLU A 360 -2.59 21.06 30.59
CA GLU A 360 -4.04 20.92 30.79
C GLU A 360 -4.92 20.12 29.80
N GLU A 361 -5.66 19.19 30.43
CA GLU A 361 -6.64 18.20 29.95
C GLU A 361 -7.90 18.76 29.24
N ASP A 362 -7.88 19.98 28.70
CA ASP A 362 -9.00 20.49 27.89
C ASP A 362 -8.96 19.86 26.50
N LYS A 363 -9.39 18.60 26.43
CA LYS A 363 -9.60 17.85 25.19
C LYS A 363 -10.64 18.57 24.33
N PHE A 364 -10.18 19.35 23.36
CA PHE A 364 -11.06 19.86 22.31
C PHE A 364 -11.68 18.67 21.57
N PRO A 365 -13.02 18.56 21.50
CA PRO A 365 -13.67 17.47 20.81
C PRO A 365 -13.26 17.48 19.33
N VAL A 366 -12.83 16.33 18.82
CA VAL A 366 -12.53 16.18 17.40
C VAL A 366 -13.85 16.24 16.64
N MET A 367 -13.92 17.17 15.70
CA MET A 367 -15.00 17.24 14.71
C MET A 367 -14.42 16.81 13.37
N MET A 368 -15.02 15.79 12.76
CA MET A 368 -14.62 15.28 11.44
C MET A 368 -15.85 15.05 10.59
N TYR A 369 -15.70 15.15 9.27
CA TYR A 369 -16.74 14.79 8.32
C TYR A 369 -16.32 13.62 7.43
N GLY A 370 -17.29 12.79 7.08
CA GLY A 370 -17.17 11.74 6.07
C GLY A 370 -18.26 11.89 5.02
N ILE A 371 -18.03 11.33 3.84
CA ILE A 371 -19.00 11.35 2.74
C ILE A 371 -19.17 9.93 2.20
N VAL A 372 -20.42 9.52 1.99
CA VAL A 372 -20.75 8.32 1.20
C VAL A 372 -21.56 8.76 -0.01
N THR A 373 -21.17 8.34 -1.22
CA THR A 373 -21.80 8.85 -2.44
C THR A 373 -21.91 7.85 -3.57
N SER A 374 -23.02 7.92 -4.31
CA SER A 374 -23.22 7.28 -5.61
C SER A 374 -23.02 8.25 -6.79
N ALA A 375 -22.44 9.42 -6.51
CA ALA A 375 -22.42 10.64 -7.32
C ALA A 375 -23.82 11.25 -7.55
N ARG A 376 -24.86 10.42 -7.66
CA ARG A 376 -26.27 10.83 -7.80
C ARG A 376 -26.95 11.05 -6.47
N GLU A 377 -26.43 10.48 -5.39
CA GLU A 377 -26.94 10.66 -4.03
C GLU A 377 -25.75 10.81 -3.09
N TRP A 378 -25.87 11.75 -2.15
CA TRP A 378 -24.80 12.11 -1.21
C TRP A 378 -25.29 12.02 0.22
N VAL A 379 -24.53 11.34 1.07
CA VAL A 379 -24.74 11.30 2.52
C VAL A 379 -23.53 11.92 3.19
N PHE A 380 -23.77 12.94 3.99
CA PHE A 380 -22.73 13.59 4.80
C PHE A 380 -22.80 13.07 6.22
N ILE A 381 -21.67 12.58 6.73
CA ILE A 381 -21.52 12.04 8.08
C ILE A 381 -20.75 13.07 8.90
N ARG A 382 -21.28 13.40 10.08
CA ARG A 382 -20.64 14.26 11.08
C ARG A 382 -20.22 13.39 12.25
N TRP A 383 -18.94 13.39 12.57
CA TRP A 383 -18.36 12.79 13.77
C TRP A 383 -18.00 13.87 14.77
N ALA A 384 -18.33 13.64 16.03
CA ALA A 384 -18.03 14.53 17.14
C ALA A 384 -17.52 13.74 18.35
N GLY A 385 -16.45 14.23 18.97
CA GLY A 385 -15.89 13.65 20.19
C GLY A 385 -14.71 12.72 19.94
N ASP A 386 -14.23 12.11 21.01
CA ASP A 386 -13.03 11.27 20.97
C ASP A 386 -13.28 9.90 20.33
N PHE A 387 -12.21 9.23 19.89
CA PHE A 387 -12.33 7.93 19.21
C PHE A 387 -12.93 6.81 20.09
N LYS A 388 -12.91 6.95 21.43
CA LYS A 388 -13.47 5.96 22.37
C LYS A 388 -14.95 6.17 22.64
N LYS A 389 -15.44 7.41 22.57
CA LYS A 389 -16.84 7.79 22.81
C LYS A 389 -17.36 8.71 21.71
N PRO A 390 -17.37 8.24 20.45
CA PRO A 390 -17.82 9.06 19.36
C PRO A 390 -19.33 9.27 19.36
N LYS A 391 -19.74 10.44 18.92
CA LYS A 391 -21.10 10.72 18.50
C LYS A 391 -21.11 10.91 17.00
N ILE A 392 -22.09 10.31 16.34
CA ILE A 392 -22.30 10.54 14.92
C ILE A 392 -23.70 11.04 14.66
N ALA A 393 -23.83 11.77 13.56
CA ALA A 393 -25.11 11.95 12.88
C ALA A 393 -24.83 12.05 11.39
N MET A 394 -25.82 11.77 10.54
CA MET A 394 -25.70 11.94 9.10
C MET A 394 -26.91 12.62 8.47
N THR A 395 -26.77 13.15 7.28
CA THR A 395 -27.92 13.63 6.51
C THR A 395 -28.77 12.45 6.04
N THR A 396 -30.00 12.72 5.60
CA THR A 396 -30.67 11.84 4.64
C THR A 396 -29.89 11.86 3.31
N GLN A 397 -30.17 10.93 2.40
CA GLN A 397 -29.61 10.97 1.05
C GLN A 397 -30.02 12.28 0.36
N LEU A 398 -29.04 13.04 -0.10
CA LEU A 398 -29.23 14.28 -0.82
C LEU A 398 -29.12 14.02 -2.33
N PRO A 399 -30.17 14.28 -3.12
CA PRO A 399 -30.19 13.95 -4.53
C PRO A 399 -29.36 14.94 -5.36
N CYS A 400 -28.53 14.40 -6.24
CA CYS A 400 -27.79 15.08 -7.30
C CYS A 400 -27.98 14.33 -8.65
N PRO A 401 -29.22 14.27 -9.16
CA PRO A 401 -29.59 13.47 -10.34
C PRO A 401 -28.92 13.90 -11.65
N PHE A 402 -28.26 15.06 -11.71
CA PHE A 402 -27.69 15.61 -12.95
C PHE A 402 -28.73 15.75 -14.09
N ASP A 403 -30.01 15.88 -13.78
CA ASP A 403 -31.08 16.08 -14.76
C ASP A 403 -31.35 17.57 -14.98
N GLY A 404 -31.31 18.00 -16.25
CA GLY A 404 -31.56 19.39 -16.59
C GLY A 404 -30.48 20.34 -16.08
N ASP A 405 -30.82 21.20 -15.11
CA ASP A 405 -29.88 22.17 -14.55
C ASP A 405 -28.97 21.54 -13.47
N LEU A 406 -27.75 22.06 -13.35
CA LEU A 406 -26.76 21.53 -12.40
C LEU A 406 -26.79 22.27 -11.06
N SER A 407 -27.94 22.81 -10.66
CA SER A 407 -28.10 23.53 -9.38
C SER A 407 -27.83 22.63 -8.17
N ARG A 408 -28.27 21.37 -8.21
CA ARG A 408 -27.97 20.38 -7.16
C ARG A 408 -26.48 20.06 -7.07
N ALA A 409 -25.78 20.00 -8.21
CA ALA A 409 -24.34 19.81 -8.22
C ALA A 409 -23.62 21.01 -7.58
N LYS A 410 -24.09 22.23 -7.84
CA LYS A 410 -23.60 23.43 -7.13
C LYS A 410 -23.84 23.33 -5.62
N GLU A 411 -25.05 22.99 -5.19
CA GLU A 411 -25.41 22.86 -3.77
C GLU A 411 -24.52 21.84 -3.03
N ILE A 412 -24.30 20.66 -3.63
CA ILE A 412 -23.40 19.64 -3.06
C ILE A 412 -21.96 20.14 -2.99
N LEU A 413 -21.47 20.82 -4.03
CA LEU A 413 -20.14 21.40 -4.05
C LEU A 413 -19.96 22.45 -2.93
N GLU A 414 -20.97 23.29 -2.70
CA GLU A 414 -20.97 24.28 -1.62
C GLU A 414 -20.91 23.61 -0.23
N TYR A 415 -21.63 22.50 -0.01
CA TYR A 415 -21.51 21.74 1.24
C TYR A 415 -20.10 21.18 1.44
N ILE A 416 -19.49 20.59 0.41
CA ILE A 416 -18.13 20.05 0.49
C ILE A 416 -17.14 21.16 0.83
N ILE A 417 -17.27 22.33 0.20
CA ILE A 417 -16.37 23.47 0.45
C ILE A 417 -16.56 24.01 1.85
N GLY A 418 -17.81 24.23 2.29
CA GLY A 418 -18.08 24.72 3.64
C GLY A 418 -17.56 23.76 4.72
N ILE A 419 -17.71 22.44 4.52
CA ILE A 419 -17.12 21.43 5.42
C ILE A 419 -15.61 21.58 5.46
N LEU A 420 -14.94 21.65 4.30
CA LEU A 420 -13.48 21.77 4.23
C LEU A 420 -12.99 23.04 4.92
N GLU A 421 -13.59 24.20 4.66
CA GLU A 421 -13.25 25.46 5.34
C GLU A 421 -13.38 25.32 6.86
N SER A 422 -14.49 24.75 7.33
CA SER A 422 -14.74 24.50 8.76
C SER A 422 -13.68 23.58 9.37
N GLN A 423 -13.32 22.49 8.69
CA GLN A 423 -12.29 21.54 9.15
C GLN A 423 -10.90 22.18 9.20
N ILE A 424 -10.52 22.92 8.15
CA ILE A 424 -9.23 23.60 8.05
C ILE A 424 -9.12 24.66 9.16
N ASN A 425 -10.14 25.50 9.34
CA ASN A 425 -10.16 26.50 10.40
C ASN A 425 -10.10 25.86 11.80
N SER A 426 -10.77 24.72 11.98
CA SER A 426 -10.76 23.96 13.24
C SER A 426 -9.42 23.28 13.53
N ILE A 427 -8.57 23.05 12.52
CA ILE A 427 -7.20 22.53 12.67
C ILE A 427 -6.20 23.68 12.87
N ILE A 428 -6.36 24.81 12.18
CA ILE A 428 -5.48 25.99 12.30
C ILE A 428 -5.66 26.70 13.65
N THR A 429 -6.88 26.75 14.18
CA THR A 429 -7.17 27.43 15.45
C THR A 429 -6.46 26.81 16.67
N PRO A 430 -6.35 25.47 16.82
CA PRO A 430 -5.56 24.86 17.89
C PRO A 430 -4.06 25.18 17.82
N TYR A 431 -3.47 25.39 16.64
CA TYR A 431 -2.04 25.70 16.49
C TYR A 431 -1.69 27.20 16.64
N LYS A 432 -2.70 28.10 16.72
CA LYS A 432 -2.48 29.55 16.82
C LYS A 432 -2.54 30.16 18.24
N LYS A 433 -2.66 29.34 19.30
CA LYS A 433 -2.37 29.76 20.68
C LYS A 433 -1.17 28.93 21.15
N VAL A 434 0.03 29.44 21.39
CA VAL A 434 0.50 30.74 21.88
C VAL A 434 1.84 31.05 21.20
N LYS A 435 2.03 32.28 20.70
CA LYS A 435 3.37 32.84 20.53
C LYS A 435 3.63 33.84 21.65
N VAL A 436 4.65 33.46 22.44
CA VAL A 436 5.39 34.17 23.51
C VAL A 436 4.68 34.27 24.84
#